data_AF-A0A968P519-F1
#
_entry.id   AF-A0A968P519-F1
#
_cell.length_a   1.000
_cell.length_b   1.000
_cell.length_c   1.000
_cell.angle_alpha   90.00
_cell.angle_beta   90.00
_cell.angle_gamma   90.00
#
_symmetry.space_group_name_H-M   'P 1'
#
loop_
_entity.id
_entity.type
_entity.pdbx_description
1 polymer ?
#
loop_
_entity_poly.entity_id
_entity_poly.type
_entity_poly.pdbx_seq_one_letter_code
_entity_poly.pdbx_strand_id
1 'polypeptide(L)'
;MNEIPLHKVKDNLSKYIDLAADEEIVVTRHGRPAAVIVGFKDEDAWFDYRLENDERFLARIERSRQQLREGALCGWKTCPIDPHDRLTLQARGV
;
A
#
# COMPACT_ATOMS: atom_id res chain seq x y z
N MET A 1 -12.73 -4.60 -12.66
CA MET A 1 -12.98 -5.79 -11.80
C MET A 1 -13.52 -6.87 -12.70
N ASN A 2 -12.67 -7.81 -13.09
CA ASN A 2 -12.95 -8.78 -14.14
C ASN A 2 -12.87 -10.21 -13.57
N GLU A 3 -13.93 -11.00 -13.69
CA GLU A 3 -13.97 -12.36 -13.12
C GLU A 3 -13.55 -13.41 -14.16
N ILE A 4 -12.47 -14.14 -13.87
CA ILE A 4 -11.87 -15.08 -14.80
C ILE A 4 -11.73 -16.48 -14.17
N PRO A 5 -12.22 -17.54 -14.82
CA PRO A 5 -12.04 -18.90 -14.34
C PRO A 5 -10.56 -19.30 -14.26
N LEU A 6 -10.19 -20.02 -13.20
CA LEU A 6 -8.81 -20.46 -12.92
C LEU A 6 -8.15 -21.20 -14.10
N HIS A 7 -8.91 -21.98 -14.88
CA HIS A 7 -8.35 -22.69 -16.03
C HIS A 7 -7.88 -21.72 -17.13
N LYS A 8 -8.62 -20.64 -17.39
CA LYS A 8 -8.23 -19.61 -18.36
C LYS A 8 -6.95 -18.90 -17.92
N VAL A 9 -6.86 -18.57 -16.63
CA VAL A 9 -5.68 -17.94 -16.05
C VAL A 9 -4.45 -18.84 -16.17
N LYS A 10 -4.59 -20.14 -15.90
CA LYS A 10 -3.50 -21.11 -16.07
C LYS A 10 -2.98 -21.18 -17.51
N ASP A 11 -3.88 -21.16 -18.49
CA ASP A 11 -3.51 -21.29 -19.90
C ASP A 11 -2.83 -20.02 -20.45
N ASN A 12 -3.08 -18.85 -19.86
CA ASN A 12 -2.63 -17.55 -20.39
C ASN A 12 -2.19 -16.58 -19.28
N LEU A 13 -1.40 -17.06 -18.31
CA LEU A 13 -1.05 -16.28 -17.12
C LEU A 13 -0.41 -14.93 -17.47
N SER A 14 0.56 -14.92 -18.39
CA SER A 14 1.26 -13.69 -18.80
C SER A 14 0.30 -12.61 -19.29
N LYS A 15 -0.66 -12.98 -20.14
CA LYS A 15 -1.68 -12.06 -20.66
C LYS A 15 -2.49 -11.41 -19.53
N TYR A 16 -2.84 -12.18 -18.51
CA TYR A 16 -3.62 -11.66 -17.39
C TYR A 16 -2.79 -10.85 -16.41
N ILE A 17 -1.48 -11.10 -16.30
CA ILE A 17 -0.57 -10.22 -15.55
C ILE A 17 -0.51 -8.85 -16.23
N ASP A 18 -0.38 -8.80 -17.56
CA ASP A 18 -0.35 -7.54 -18.30
C ASP A 18 -1.67 -6.77 -18.14
N LEU A 19 -2.82 -7.46 -18.23
CA LEU A 19 -4.14 -6.87 -17.97
C LEU A 19 -4.28 -6.41 -16.51
N ALA A 20 -3.70 -7.13 -15.57
CA ALA A 20 -3.81 -6.83 -14.15
C ALA A 20 -3.08 -5.55 -13.74
N ALA A 21 -2.20 -5.01 -14.59
CA ALA A 21 -1.54 -3.73 -14.37
C ALA A 21 -2.50 -2.54 -14.48
N ASP A 22 -3.58 -2.67 -15.26
CA ASP A 22 -4.58 -1.63 -15.44
C ASP A 22 -5.90 -1.91 -14.71
N GLU A 23 -6.25 -3.18 -14.44
CA GLU A 23 -7.46 -3.54 -13.71
C GLU A 23 -7.32 -4.75 -12.76
N GLU A 24 -8.10 -4.77 -11.68
CA GLU A 24 -8.15 -5.92 -10.78
C GLU A 24 -8.87 -7.12 -11.42
N ILE A 25 -8.22 -8.29 -11.36
CA ILE A 25 -8.76 -9.55 -11.89
C ILE A 25 -9.08 -10.51 -10.73
N VAL A 26 -10.34 -10.93 -10.64
CA VAL A 26 -10.80 -11.94 -9.67
C VAL A 26 -10.74 -13.31 -10.33
N VAL A 27 -9.93 -14.20 -9.77
CA VAL A 27 -9.82 -15.59 -10.22
C VAL A 27 -10.88 -16.45 -9.54
N THR A 28 -11.72 -17.11 -10.33
CA THR A 28 -12.77 -17.99 -9.81
C THR A 28 -12.43 -19.47 -9.96
N ARG A 29 -12.76 -20.27 -8.95
CA ARG A 29 -12.66 -21.74 -8.99
C ARG A 29 -14.04 -22.35 -8.77
N HIS A 30 -14.54 -23.08 -9.75
CA HIS A 30 -15.90 -23.62 -9.76
C HIS A 30 -16.98 -22.54 -9.51
N GLY A 31 -16.80 -21.35 -10.11
CA GLY A 31 -17.74 -20.23 -9.99
C GLY A 31 -17.69 -19.47 -8.66
N ARG A 32 -16.74 -19.78 -7.76
CA ARG A 32 -16.52 -19.02 -6.52
C ARG A 32 -15.20 -18.24 -6.60
N PRO A 33 -15.14 -16.98 -6.12
CA PRO A 33 -13.90 -16.24 -6.05
C PRO A 33 -12.89 -16.99 -5.17
N ALA A 34 -11.66 -17.12 -5.67
CA ALA A 34 -10.61 -17.92 -5.04
C ALA A 34 -9.30 -17.14 -4.86
N ALA A 35 -9.01 -16.21 -5.76
CA ALA A 35 -7.84 -15.34 -5.66
C ALA A 35 -8.10 -14.02 -6.39
N VAL A 36 -7.25 -13.03 -6.15
CA VAL A 36 -7.19 -11.78 -6.90
C VAL A 36 -5.79 -11.65 -7.48
N ILE A 37 -5.70 -11.20 -8.73
CA ILE A 37 -4.45 -10.82 -9.38
C ILE A 37 -4.47 -9.30 -9.51
N VAL A 38 -3.49 -8.66 -8.87
CA VAL A 38 -3.19 -7.24 -8.99
C VAL A 38 -1.80 -7.14 -9.61
N GLY A 39 -1.71 -6.50 -10.76
CA GLY A 39 -0.45 -6.21 -11.44
C GLY A 39 0.10 -4.86 -10.99
N PHE A 40 1.41 -4.70 -11.07
CA PHE A 40 2.06 -3.41 -10.84
C PHE A 40 2.36 -2.77 -12.18
N LYS A 41 1.87 -1.53 -12.37
CA LYS A 41 2.07 -0.77 -13.60
C LYS A 41 3.50 -0.25 -13.73
N ASP A 42 4.10 0.12 -12.61
CA ASP A 42 5.44 0.69 -12.51
C ASP A 42 6.07 0.39 -11.15
N GLU A 43 7.29 0.88 -10.96
CA GLU A 43 8.06 0.72 -9.72
C GLU A 43 7.41 1.46 -8.55
N ASP A 44 6.75 2.59 -8.80
CA ASP A 44 6.05 3.38 -7.77
C ASP A 44 4.86 2.59 -7.21
N ALA A 45 4.04 1.98 -8.08
CA ALA A 45 2.93 1.11 -7.68
C ALA A 45 3.40 -0.11 -6.86
N TRP A 46 4.57 -0.67 -7.21
CA TRP A 46 5.18 -1.73 -6.41
C TRP A 46 5.67 -1.24 -5.04
N PHE A 47 6.27 -0.06 -4.99
CA PHE A 47 6.72 0.56 -3.75
C PHE A 47 5.54 0.84 -2.81
N ASP A 48 4.46 1.42 -3.33
CA ASP A 48 3.24 1.71 -2.57
C ASP A 48 2.65 0.43 -1.98
N TYR A 49 2.51 -0.63 -2.78
CA TYR A 49 2.02 -1.91 -2.28
C TYR A 49 2.89 -2.48 -1.15
N ARG A 50 4.21 -2.41 -1.28
CA ARG A 50 5.11 -2.86 -0.20
C ARG A 50 4.95 -2.02 1.06
N LEU A 51 4.81 -0.70 0.92
CA LEU A 51 4.67 0.21 2.04
C LEU A 51 3.35 0.00 2.78
N GLU A 52 2.24 -0.16 2.04
CA GLU A 52 0.91 -0.44 2.58
C GLU A 52 0.85 -1.77 3.34
N ASN A 53 1.68 -2.73 2.95
CA ASN A 53 1.76 -4.05 3.60
C ASN A 53 2.91 -4.17 4.62
N ASP A 54 3.67 -3.10 4.87
CA ASP A 54 4.76 -3.12 5.84
C ASP A 54 4.22 -2.98 7.27
N GLU A 55 4.51 -3.96 8.13
CA GLU A 55 4.02 -4.00 9.51
C GLU A 55 4.45 -2.77 10.34
N ARG A 56 5.65 -2.22 10.10
CA ARG A 56 6.15 -1.04 10.83
C ARG A 56 5.40 0.20 10.39
N PHE A 57 5.13 0.32 9.09
CA PHE A 57 4.31 1.40 8.56
C PHE A 57 2.89 1.35 9.12
N LEU A 58 2.24 0.19 9.08
CA LEU A 58 0.91 -0.02 9.64
C LEU A 58 0.86 0.30 11.14
N ALA A 59 1.85 -0.13 11.92
CA ALA A 59 1.96 0.19 13.34
C ALA A 59 2.10 1.69 13.59
N ARG A 60 2.85 2.40 12.73
CA ARG A 60 3.01 3.86 12.82
C ARG A 60 1.72 4.60 12.46
N ILE A 61 0.97 4.13 11.47
CA ILE A 61 -0.36 4.66 11.12
C ILE A 61 -1.31 4.48 12.30
N GLU A 62 -1.35 3.30 12.93
CA GLU A 62 -2.26 3.07 14.05
C GLU A 62 -1.91 3.92 15.27
N ARG A 63 -0.62 4.07 15.59
CA ARG A 63 -0.18 5.03 16.63
C ARG A 63 -0.66 6.45 16.32
N SER A 64 -0.55 6.89 15.07
CA SER A 64 -0.97 8.23 14.66
C SER A 64 -2.49 8.42 14.78
N ARG A 65 -3.27 7.38 14.41
CA ARG A 65 -4.73 7.34 14.61
C ARG A 65 -5.11 7.37 16.08
N GLN A 66 -4.36 6.71 16.95
CA GLN A 66 -4.55 6.78 18.38
C GLN A 66 -4.30 8.20 18.92
N GLN A 67 -3.19 8.81 18.54
CA GLN A 67 -2.87 10.19 18.93
C GLN A 67 -3.94 11.18 18.47
N LEU A 68 -4.51 10.98 17.26
CA LEU A 68 -5.66 11.76 16.78
C LEU A 68 -6.86 11.65 17.73
N ARG A 69 -7.25 10.43 18.09
CA ARG A 69 -8.38 10.17 18.99
C ARG A 69 -8.16 10.77 20.38
N GLU A 70 -6.92 10.76 20.86
CA GLU A 70 -6.51 11.30 22.15
C GLU A 70 -6.28 12.83 22.12
N GLY A 71 -6.37 13.48 20.96
CA GLY A 71 -6.10 14.90 20.79
C GLY A 71 -4.61 15.27 20.95
N ALA A 72 -3.71 14.30 20.84
CA ALA A 72 -2.27 14.42 21.07
C ALA A 72 -1.45 14.67 19.78
N LEU A 73 -2.09 14.82 18.62
CA LEU A 73 -1.38 15.24 17.41
C LEU A 73 -0.89 16.67 17.54
N CYS A 74 0.37 16.93 17.15
CA CYS A 74 0.84 18.28 16.91
C CYS A 74 0.37 18.77 15.53
N GLY A 75 -0.24 19.95 15.48
CA GLY A 75 -0.44 20.66 14.22
C GLY A 75 0.88 21.22 13.68
N TRP A 76 0.92 21.61 12.41
CA TRP A 76 2.13 22.16 11.79
C TRP A 76 2.68 23.40 12.54
N LYS A 77 1.81 24.25 13.09
CA LYS A 77 2.18 25.43 13.89
C LYS A 77 2.68 25.09 15.30
N THR A 78 2.31 23.91 15.80
CA THR A 78 2.63 23.46 17.17
C THR A 78 3.61 22.30 17.16
N CYS A 79 4.18 21.96 16.01
CA CYS A 79 5.18 20.92 15.88
C CYS A 79 6.49 21.47 16.47
N PRO A 80 7.06 20.85 17.51
CA PRO A 80 8.34 21.30 18.09
C PRO A 80 9.53 21.06 17.15
N ILE A 81 9.32 20.37 16.03
CA ILE A 81 10.30 20.21 14.96
C ILE A 81 9.95 21.26 13.90
N ASP A 82 10.74 22.32 13.83
CA ASP A 82 10.69 23.27 12.72
C ASP A 82 11.30 22.59 11.49
N PRO A 83 10.55 22.40 10.39
CA PRO A 83 11.08 21.77 9.17
C PRO A 83 12.22 22.56 8.51
N HIS A 84 12.47 23.80 8.92
CA HIS A 84 13.60 24.62 8.47
C HIS A 84 14.82 24.60 9.42
N ASP A 85 14.73 23.95 10.58
CA ASP A 85 15.82 23.89 11.55
C ASP A 85 16.77 22.70 11.28
N ARG A 86 17.88 22.97 10.59
CA ARG A 86 18.93 21.99 10.29
C ARG A 86 19.63 21.41 11.53
N LEU A 87 19.63 22.12 12.66
CA LEU A 87 20.38 21.73 13.87
C LEU A 87 19.68 20.60 14.63
N THR A 88 18.35 20.58 14.66
CA THR A 88 17.57 19.52 15.31
C THR A 88 17.54 18.22 14.51
N LEU A 89 17.69 18.27 13.19
CA LEU A 89 17.78 17.10 12.31
C LEU A 89 19.13 16.37 12.46
N GLN A 90 20.26 17.09 12.49
CA GLN A 90 21.59 16.50 12.68
C GLN A 90 21.79 15.88 14.07
N ALA A 91 21.14 16.42 15.11
CA ALA A 91 21.24 15.90 16.48
C ALA A 91 20.50 14.56 16.69
N ARG A 92 19.61 14.16 15.78
CA ARG A 92 18.81 12.93 15.89
C ARG A 92 19.20 11.80 14.94
N GLY A 93 20.25 11.99 14.13
CA GLY A 93 20.83 10.91 13.32
C GLY A 93 19.85 10.25 12.35
N VAL A 94 19.03 11.07 11.68
CA VAL A 94 18.22 10.66 10.52
C VAL A 94 18.87 11.19 9.25
#